data_AF-A0A933ET73-F1
#
_entry.id   AF-A0A933ET73-F1
#
_cell.length_a   1.000
_cell.length_b   1.000
_cell.length_c   1.000
_cell.angle_alpha   90.00
_cell.angle_beta   90.00
_cell.angle_gamma   90.00
#
_symmetry.space_group_name_H-M   'P 1'
#
loop_
_entity.id
_entity.type
_entity.pdbx_description
1 polymer ?
#
loop_
_entity_poly.entity_id
_entity_poly.type
_entity_poly.pdbx_seq_one_letter_code
_entity_poly.pdbx_strand_id
1 'polypeptide(L)'
;MSNEFTAVIERDGDWFIAYCPEVPGANGQGKTREEAIASLAEAIALILEDRREDGLRGVPPGAIIDKVAAPRRPRHNPVSRRTTS
;
A
#
# COMPACT_ATOMS: atom_id res chain seq x y z
N MET A 1 1.85 5.30 -13.80
CA MET A 1 2.15 3.95 -13.30
C MET A 1 1.10 3.61 -12.26
N SER A 2 0.13 2.74 -12.57
CA SER A 2 -0.77 2.22 -11.54
C SER A 2 -0.20 0.90 -11.04
N ASN A 3 0.44 0.95 -9.89
CA ASN A 3 0.73 -0.26 -9.12
C ASN A 3 -0.50 -0.52 -8.25
N GLU A 4 -1.05 -1.72 -8.35
CA GLU A 4 -2.15 -2.18 -7.51
C GLU A 4 -1.56 -2.80 -6.24
N PHE A 5 -2.10 -2.43 -5.08
CA PHE A 5 -1.68 -2.92 -3.78
C PHE A 5 -2.83 -3.64 -3.08
N THR A 6 -2.53 -4.64 -2.27
CA THR A 6 -3.54 -5.33 -1.47
C THR A 6 -3.91 -4.48 -0.27
N ALA A 7 -5.19 -4.11 -0.15
CA ALA A 7 -5.72 -3.52 1.07
C ALA A 7 -6.37 -4.62 1.92
N VAL A 8 -5.86 -4.84 3.13
CA VAL A 8 -6.57 -5.56 4.18
C VAL A 8 -7.34 -4.54 4.99
N ILE A 9 -8.62 -4.80 5.26
CA ILE A 9 -9.53 -3.86 5.92
C ILE A 9 -10.22 -4.58 7.06
N GLU A 10 -10.13 -4.00 8.25
CA GLU A 10 -10.76 -4.47 9.48
C GLU A 10 -11.73 -3.40 10.00
N ARG A 11 -12.75 -3.84 10.74
CA ARG A 11 -13.70 -2.93 11.39
C ARG A 11 -13.46 -2.97 12.89
N ASP A 12 -13.18 -1.81 13.47
CA ASP A 12 -13.01 -1.61 14.91
C ASP A 12 -14.00 -0.54 15.39
N GLY A 13 -15.09 -0.99 16.02
CA GLY A 13 -16.21 -0.14 16.41
C GLY A 13 -16.79 0.64 15.21
N ASP A 14 -16.72 1.98 15.30
CA ASP A 14 -17.19 2.92 14.26
C ASP A 14 -16.11 3.28 13.24
N TRP A 15 -14.95 2.61 13.26
CA TRP A 15 -13.83 2.88 12.38
C TRP A 15 -13.54 1.69 11.46
N PHE A 16 -13.09 2.01 10.26
CA PHE A 16 -12.42 1.09 9.35
C PHE A 16 -10.93 1.35 9.45
N ILE A 17 -10.15 0.29 9.66
CA ILE A 17 -8.69 0.30 9.67
C ILE A 17 -8.23 -0.46 8.43
N ALA A 18 -7.34 0.14 7.64
CA ALA A 18 -6.82 -0.44 6.41
C ALA A 18 -5.30 -0.48 6.43
N TYR A 19 -4.70 -1.56 5.94
CA TYR A 19 -3.24 -1.70 5.85
C TYR A 19 -2.83 -2.52 4.62
N CYS A 20 -1.57 -2.37 4.20
CA CYS A 20 -1.02 -3.00 3.00
C CYS A 20 0.13 -3.95 3.37
N PRO A 21 -0.02 -5.28 3.21
CA PRO A 21 1.05 -6.25 3.47
C PRO A 21 2.32 -5.98 2.64
N GLU A 22 2.18 -5.48 1.42
CA GLU A 22 3.30 -5.16 0.52
C GLU A 22 4.07 -3.90 0.94
N VAL A 23 3.45 -3.02 1.74
CA VAL A 23 4.04 -1.76 2.19
C VAL A 23 3.94 -1.65 3.71
N PRO A 24 4.82 -2.34 4.46
CA PRO A 24 4.85 -2.25 5.92
C PRO A 24 4.98 -0.80 6.38
N GLY A 25 4.13 -0.43 7.34
CA GLY A 25 4.03 0.94 7.89
C GLY A 25 2.93 1.79 7.24
N ALA A 26 2.39 1.40 6.08
CA ALA A 26 1.27 2.10 5.47
C ALA A 26 -0.04 1.70 6.15
N ASN A 27 -0.71 2.66 6.76
CA ASN A 27 -1.99 2.48 7.43
C ASN A 27 -2.95 3.58 6.98
N GLY A 28 -4.21 3.22 6.78
CA GLY A 28 -5.31 4.14 6.54
C GLY A 28 -6.43 3.90 7.54
N GLN A 29 -7.23 4.93 7.79
CA GLN A 29 -8.39 4.82 8.66
C GLN A 29 -9.51 5.75 8.21
N GLY A 30 -10.75 5.37 8.49
CA GLY A 30 -11.92 6.15 8.10
C GLY A 30 -13.18 5.72 8.83
N LYS A 31 -14.22 6.57 8.77
CA LYS A 31 -15.58 6.22 9.20
C LYS A 31 -16.30 5.39 8.14
N THR A 32 -15.81 5.43 6.90
CA THR A 32 -16.24 4.56 5.80
C THR A 32 -15.09 3.71 5.27
N ARG A 33 -15.43 2.63 4.56
CA ARG A 33 -14.44 1.79 3.87
C ARG A 33 -13.67 2.61 2.84
N GLU A 34 -14.35 3.49 2.13
CA GLU A 34 -13.79 4.33 1.07
C GLU A 34 -12.78 5.33 1.64
N GLU A 35 -13.08 5.95 2.78
CA GLU A 35 -12.16 6.84 3.50
C GLU A 35 -10.90 6.09 3.95
N ALA A 36 -11.05 4.90 4.54
CA ALA A 36 -9.90 4.11 4.98
C ALA A 36 -8.99 3.70 3.81
N ILE A 37 -9.57 3.37 2.64
CA ILE A 37 -8.82 3.06 1.42
C ILE A 37 -8.12 4.30 0.86
N ALA A 38 -8.79 5.45 0.82
CA ALA A 38 -8.19 6.69 0.36
C ALA A 38 -7.00 7.09 1.25
N SER A 39 -7.18 7.04 2.56
CA SER A 39 -6.12 7.28 3.55
C SER A 39 -4.95 6.29 3.41
N LEU A 40 -5.24 5.00 3.17
CA LEU A 40 -4.20 3.99 2.92
C LEU A 40 -3.42 4.29 1.64
N ALA A 41 -4.09 4.72 0.57
CA ALA A 41 -3.43 5.05 -0.70
C ALA A 41 -2.46 6.24 -0.55
N GLU A 42 -2.84 7.26 0.22
CA GLU A 42 -1.96 8.39 0.56
C GLU A 42 -0.75 7.94 1.38
N ALA A 43 -0.96 7.10 2.41
CA ALA A 43 0.13 6.57 3.23
C ALA A 43 1.13 5.73 2.41
N ILE A 44 0.64 4.90 1.48
CA ILE A 44 1.49 4.14 0.55
C ILE A 44 2.32 5.10 -0.31
N ALA A 45 1.70 6.14 -0.87
CA ALA A 45 2.39 7.10 -1.72
C ALA A 45 3.54 7.79 -0.97
N LEU A 46 3.28 8.27 0.25
CA LEU A 46 4.28 8.93 1.10
C LEU A 46 5.46 8.01 1.43
N ILE A 47 5.19 6.76 1.81
CA ILE A 47 6.26 5.81 2.15
C ILE A 47 7.13 5.46 0.93
N LEU A 48 6.52 5.30 -0.24
CA LEU A 48 7.26 5.00 -1.47
C LEU A 48 8.09 6.19 -1.94
N GLU A 49 7.60 7.41 -1.74
CA GLU A 49 8.34 8.64 -2.00
C GLU A 49 9.55 8.76 -1.07
N ASP A 50 9.35 8.67 0.24
CA ASP A 50 10.43 8.72 1.23
C ASP A 50 11.51 7.64 0.98
N ARG A 51 11.09 6.39 0.76
CA ARG A 51 12.02 5.29 0.43
C ARG A 51 12.80 5.53 -0.86
N ARG A 52 12.17 6.16 -1.85
CA ARG A 52 12.84 6.48 -3.11
C ARG A 52 13.86 7.59 -2.90
N GLU A 53 13.51 8.64 -2.18
CA GLU A 53 14.45 9.72 -1.87
C GLU A 53 15.64 9.20 -1.08
N ASP A 54 15.39 8.41 -0.03
CA ASP A 54 16.44 7.84 0.80
C ASP A 54 17.36 6.90 0.01
N GLY A 55 16.78 6.00 -0.78
CA GLY A 55 17.54 5.07 -1.63
C GLY A 55 18.42 5.76 -2.69
N LEU A 56 18.11 7.01 -3.05
CA LEU A 56 18.90 7.78 -4.01
C LEU A 56 20.03 8.59 -3.37
N ARG A 57 20.04 8.82 -2.05
CA ARG A 57 21.05 9.67 -1.36
C ARG A 57 22.47 9.13 -1.43
N GLY A 58 22.66 7.83 -1.68
CA GLY A 58 23.96 7.17 -1.76
C GLY A 58 24.38 6.75 -3.18
N VAL A 59 23.61 7.11 -4.21
CA VAL A 59 23.89 6.66 -5.57
C VAL A 59 25.14 7.37 -6.11
N PRO A 60 26.16 6.63 -6.58
CA PRO A 60 27.41 7.24 -7.03
C PRO A 60 27.20 8.07 -8.30
N PRO A 61 27.99 9.13 -8.50
CA PRO A 61 28.00 9.88 -9.76
C PRO A 61 28.31 8.95 -10.94
N GLY A 62 27.51 9.06 -12.01
CA GLY A 62 27.67 8.25 -13.22
C GLY A 62 26.94 6.91 -13.22
N ALA A 63 26.20 6.57 -12.16
CA ALA A 63 25.30 5.41 -12.18
C ALA A 63 24.18 5.60 -13.21
N ILE A 64 23.85 4.53 -13.93
CA ILE A 64 22.70 4.48 -14.84
C ILE A 64 21.45 4.15 -14.02
N ILE A 65 20.43 5.01 -14.09
CA ILE A 65 19.14 4.83 -13.42
C ILE A 65 18.07 4.62 -14.48
N ASP A 66 17.53 3.40 -14.55
CA ASP A 66 16.44 3.05 -15.45
C ASP A 66 15.17 2.67 -14.68
N LYS A 67 14.02 2.84 -15.33
CA LYS A 67 12.72 2.47 -14.78
C LYS A 67 12.34 1.06 -15.21
N VAL A 68 12.01 0.21 -14.24
CA VAL A 68 11.50 -1.14 -14.49
C VAL A 68 10.03 -1.25 -14.08
N ALA A 69 9.23 -1.94 -14.89
CA ALA A 69 7.86 -2.30 -14.53
C ALA A 69 7.86 -3.73 -14.00
N ALA A 70 7.31 -3.92 -12.80
CA ALA A 70 7.06 -5.26 -12.29
C ALA A 70 5.90 -5.90 -13.10
N PRO A 71 5.98 -7.19 -13.46
CA PRO A 71 4.86 -7.88 -14.08
C PRO A 71 3.67 -7.90 -13.12
N ARG A 72 2.45 -7.71 -13.66
CA ARG A 72 1.22 -7.82 -12.87
C ARG A 72 1.09 -9.23 -12.30
N ARG A 73 0.99 -9.36 -10.98
CA ARG A 73 0.59 -10.63 -10.36
C ARG A 73 -0.91 -10.87 -10.61
N PRO A 74 -1.34 -12.13 -10.80
CA PRO A 74 -2.75 -12.44 -10.89
C PRO A 74 -3.47 -12.01 -9.62
N ARG A 75 -4.67 -11.43 -9.77
CA ARG A 75 -5.47 -10.95 -8.63
C ARG A 75 -5.77 -12.12 -7.70
N HIS A 76 -5.22 -12.07 -6.49
CA HIS A 76 -5.60 -12.98 -5.43
C HIS A 76 -6.97 -12.51 -4.92
N ASN A 77 -8.01 -13.32 -5.11
CA ASN A 77 -9.32 -13.02 -4.54
C ASN A 77 -9.32 -13.51 -3.09
N PRO A 78 -9.28 -12.63 -2.07
CA PRO A 78 -9.30 -13.08 -0.69
C PRO A 78 -10.68 -13.71 -0.45
N VAL A 79 -10.70 -15.02 -0.21
CA VAL A 79 -11.91 -15.71 0.24
C VAL A 79 -12.30 -15.07 1.57
N SER A 80 -13.43 -14.36 1.59
CA SER A 80 -14.01 -13.80 2.81
C SER A 80 -14.06 -14.90 3.87
N ARG A 81 -13.25 -14.74 4.93
CA ARG A 81 -13.37 -15.58 6.11
C ARG A 81 -14.69 -15.21 6.76
N ARG A 82 -15.75 -15.96 6.45
CA ARG A 82 -16.99 -15.93 7.21
C ARG A 82 -16.64 -16.32 8.64
N THR A 83 -16.63 -15.34 9.53
CA THR A 83 -16.73 -15.57 10.97
C THR A 83 -18.09 -16.20 11.20
N THR A 84 -18.11 -17.52 11.44
CA THR A 84 -19.28 -18.19 12.00
C THR A 84 -19.52 -17.66 13.41
N SER A 85 -20.80 -17.39 13.67
CA SER A 85 -21.51 -16.91 14.86
C SER A 85 -20.88 -17.15 16.22
#